data_AF-A0A8J8EL26-F1
#
_entry.id   AF-A0A8J8EL26-F1
#
_cell.length_a   1.000
_cell.length_b   1.000
_cell.length_c   1.000
_cell.angle_alpha   90.00
_cell.angle_beta   90.00
_cell.angle_gamma   90.00
#
_symmetry.space_group_name_H-M   'P 1'
#
loop_
_entity.id
_entity.type
_entity.pdbx_description
1 polymer ?
#
loop_
_entity_poly.entity_id
_entity_poly.type
_entity_poly.pdbx_seq_one_letter_code
_entity_poly.pdbx_strand_id
1 'polypeptide(L)'
;MRRFVTLMLIVILITPLLGEVGAANNAQPVFKIDMTIKVAPVVIENTSTWLGTFKIYVVLTDPHQRAYFDYLASNNTTAANDEFKSFVKELIYDNIKNNLERRYEGANISSTIYLPSGGPVKVLDNWSAVVTFAVTNFLVSDGKKLRCPVAGSLDFVYRGHVFDYTWDRLTLILPKDYEIANLAPVPDDLSENVAVWNNGDFIPLIELYTQLYSYVRFLNATRKEISLRYDPHEGYVQFNATFTGANATRVIISQLLKSFRATMNIMSIDTRQENGSLVVIGVARPEVAYKETSSERIWKAMVKLPGAFDSISVQGGSYVVAPDYTLIITVTEKKSTYRLYAYGIAAVLVVMAVFMLMRRKKAGEETKETEVGPEGSEEKHPAESEGEESLKEAENGGE
;
A
#
# COMPACT_ATOMS: atom_id res chain seq x y z
N MET A 1 -2.84 77.32 -8.43
CA MET A 1 -4.00 76.39 -8.29
C MET A 1 -3.86 75.14 -9.16
N ARG A 2 -4.19 75.11 -10.47
CA ARG A 2 -4.27 73.87 -11.30
C ARG A 2 -3.21 72.79 -10.98
N ARG A 3 -1.91 73.09 -11.08
CA ARG A 3 -0.82 72.12 -10.81
C ARG A 3 -0.84 71.50 -9.39
N PHE A 4 -1.34 72.23 -8.40
CA PHE A 4 -1.47 71.76 -7.01
C PHE A 4 -2.65 70.79 -6.86
N VAL A 5 -3.77 71.06 -7.56
CA VAL A 5 -4.93 70.16 -7.61
C VAL A 5 -4.58 68.85 -8.34
N THR A 6 -3.81 68.93 -9.43
CA THR A 6 -3.31 67.74 -10.13
C THR A 6 -2.42 66.88 -9.23
N LEU A 7 -1.54 67.50 -8.44
CA LEU A 7 -0.65 66.77 -7.52
C LEU A 7 -1.44 66.13 -6.36
N MET A 8 -2.45 66.82 -5.82
CA MET A 8 -3.41 66.24 -4.85
C MET A 8 -4.17 65.05 -5.41
N LEU A 9 -4.72 65.14 -6.64
CA LEU A 9 -5.36 63.98 -7.29
C LEU A 9 -4.39 62.82 -7.52
N ILE A 10 -3.15 63.09 -7.93
CA ILE A 10 -2.14 62.03 -8.13
C ILE A 10 -1.82 61.32 -6.82
N VAL A 11 -1.65 62.05 -5.70
CA VAL A 11 -1.46 61.44 -4.38
C VAL A 11 -2.66 60.57 -3.99
N ILE A 12 -3.88 61.09 -4.15
CA ILE A 12 -5.12 60.39 -3.79
C ILE A 12 -5.35 59.13 -4.66
N LEU A 13 -5.03 59.18 -5.96
CA LEU A 13 -5.14 58.01 -6.86
C LEU A 13 -4.04 56.96 -6.68
N ILE A 14 -2.91 57.31 -6.05
CA ILE A 14 -1.82 56.35 -5.73
C ILE A 14 -2.07 55.67 -4.37
N THR A 15 -2.77 56.31 -3.43
CA THR A 15 -3.01 55.76 -2.09
C THR A 15 -3.87 54.49 -1.94
N PRO A 16 -4.71 54.00 -2.89
CA PRO A 16 -5.53 52.80 -2.68
C PRO A 16 -4.87 51.49 -3.17
N LEU A 17 -3.56 51.48 -3.50
CA LEU A 17 -2.88 50.31 -4.09
C LEU A 17 -1.72 49.72 -3.27
N LEU A 18 -1.38 50.31 -2.12
CA LEU A 18 -0.47 49.71 -1.12
C LEU A 18 -1.10 49.70 0.28
N GLY A 19 -2.43 49.55 0.30
CA GLY A 19 -3.16 49.12 1.49
C GLY A 19 -3.08 47.61 1.65
N GLU A 20 -1.88 47.06 1.81
CA GLU A 20 -1.74 45.76 2.47
C GLU A 20 -2.21 45.95 3.92
N VAL A 21 -3.50 45.68 4.16
CA VAL A 21 -4.01 45.40 5.51
C VAL A 21 -3.54 43.99 5.86
N GLY A 22 -2.21 43.83 5.97
CA GLY A 22 -1.63 42.71 6.68
C GLY A 22 -2.22 42.71 8.08
N ALA A 23 -2.61 41.53 8.56
CA ALA A 23 -3.27 41.42 9.85
C ALA A 23 -2.46 42.14 10.92
N ALA A 24 -3.11 42.98 11.70
CA ALA A 24 -2.47 43.51 12.90
C ALA A 24 -2.35 42.32 13.85
N ASN A 25 -1.17 41.70 13.94
CA ASN A 25 -0.84 40.46 14.68
C ASN A 25 -1.60 40.33 16.01
N ASN A 26 -2.81 39.79 15.95
CA ASN A 26 -3.80 39.72 17.02
C ASN A 26 -4.74 38.57 16.68
N ALA A 27 -4.67 37.52 17.51
CA ALA A 27 -5.62 36.44 17.52
C ALA A 27 -7.06 36.96 17.55
N GLN A 28 -7.97 36.31 16.82
CA GLN A 28 -9.39 36.61 16.95
C GLN A 28 -9.85 36.41 18.42
N PRO A 29 -10.54 37.38 19.04
CA PRO A 29 -10.83 37.35 20.48
C PRO A 29 -12.11 36.59 20.86
N VAL A 30 -12.81 35.98 19.91
CA VAL A 30 -14.23 35.62 20.05
C VAL A 30 -14.43 34.16 20.46
N PHE A 31 -13.63 33.24 19.90
CA PHE A 31 -13.83 31.80 20.06
C PHE A 31 -12.54 31.05 20.42
N LYS A 32 -12.66 29.98 21.21
CA LYS A 32 -11.75 28.83 21.14
C LYS A 32 -12.08 27.99 19.90
N ILE A 33 -11.10 27.54 19.13
CA ILE A 33 -11.32 26.82 17.86
C ILE A 33 -10.42 25.57 17.76
N ASP A 34 -11.04 24.39 17.71
CA ASP A 34 -10.37 23.12 17.40
C ASP A 34 -10.78 22.62 16.00
N MET A 35 -9.84 22.54 15.05
CA MET A 35 -10.08 22.19 13.65
C MET A 35 -9.63 20.77 13.30
N THR A 36 -10.46 20.03 12.56
CA THR A 36 -10.09 18.78 11.90
C THR A 36 -10.31 18.90 10.39
N ILE A 37 -9.29 18.56 9.59
CA ILE A 37 -9.38 18.46 8.12
C ILE A 37 -9.11 17.00 7.75
N LYS A 38 -10.08 16.33 7.12
CA LYS A 38 -9.90 14.99 6.54
C LYS A 38 -9.82 15.07 5.03
N VAL A 39 -8.77 14.50 4.45
CA VAL A 39 -8.50 14.49 3.01
C VAL A 39 -8.74 13.09 2.45
N ALA A 40 -9.57 12.98 1.41
CA ALA A 40 -9.87 11.71 0.75
C ALA A 40 -10.07 11.88 -0.76
N PRO A 41 -9.72 10.87 -1.59
CA PRO A 41 -10.14 10.84 -2.98
C PRO A 41 -11.62 10.47 -3.05
N VAL A 42 -12.37 11.14 -3.92
CA VAL A 42 -13.79 10.87 -4.18
C VAL A 42 -14.06 10.87 -5.68
N VAL A 43 -15.13 10.20 -6.10
CA VAL A 43 -15.66 10.28 -7.46
C VAL A 43 -16.97 11.03 -7.41
N ILE A 44 -17.03 12.17 -8.10
CA ILE A 44 -18.21 13.03 -8.23
C ILE A 44 -18.46 13.21 -9.72
N GLU A 45 -19.67 12.90 -10.21
CA GLU A 45 -20.04 13.04 -11.62
C GLU A 45 -19.02 12.38 -12.57
N ASN A 46 -18.64 11.14 -12.24
CA ASN A 46 -17.59 10.32 -12.89
C ASN A 46 -16.17 10.93 -12.91
N THR A 47 -15.96 12.09 -12.29
CA THR A 47 -14.65 12.76 -12.17
C THR A 47 -14.02 12.43 -10.82
N SER A 48 -12.75 12.02 -10.82
CA SER A 48 -12.00 11.80 -9.58
C SER A 48 -11.39 13.12 -9.09
N THR A 49 -11.68 13.50 -7.84
CA THR A 49 -11.20 14.72 -7.19
C THR A 49 -10.82 14.44 -5.73
N TRP A 50 -10.11 15.38 -5.10
CA TRP A 50 -9.74 15.31 -3.69
C TRP A 50 -10.64 16.20 -2.85
N LEU A 51 -11.36 15.57 -1.92
CA LEU A 51 -12.26 16.25 -1.00
C LEU A 51 -11.52 16.55 0.31
N GLY A 52 -11.51 17.82 0.71
CA GLY A 52 -11.15 18.25 2.07
C GLY A 52 -12.42 18.44 2.88
N THR A 53 -12.69 17.54 3.83
CA THR A 53 -13.81 17.66 4.77
C THR A 53 -13.34 18.39 6.03
N PHE A 54 -13.91 19.55 6.29
CA PHE A 54 -13.65 20.35 7.49
C PHE A 54 -14.69 20.00 8.56
N LYS A 55 -14.21 19.75 9.78
CA LYS A 55 -15.03 19.70 11.00
C LYS A 55 -14.35 20.59 12.04
N ILE A 56 -15.02 21.66 12.42
CA ILE A 56 -14.48 22.69 13.31
C ILE A 56 -15.35 22.72 14.55
N TYR A 57 -14.78 22.47 15.72
CA TYR A 57 -15.45 22.70 17.00
C TYR A 57 -15.08 24.09 17.50
N VAL A 58 -16.09 24.86 17.93
CA VAL A 58 -15.91 26.22 18.41
C VAL A 58 -16.62 26.42 19.74
N VAL A 59 -16.02 27.19 20.65
CA VAL A 59 -16.60 27.57 21.94
C VAL A 59 -16.51 29.08 22.06
N LEU A 60 -17.63 29.76 22.34
CA LEU A 60 -17.66 31.19 22.55
C LEU A 60 -16.93 31.54 23.86
N THR A 61 -15.87 32.34 23.75
CA THR A 61 -15.00 32.73 24.88
C THR A 61 -15.13 34.20 25.27
N ASP A 62 -15.49 35.10 24.35
CA ASP A 62 -15.65 36.52 24.67
C ASP A 62 -16.74 36.75 25.74
N PRO A 63 -16.42 37.37 26.89
CA PRO A 63 -17.39 37.52 27.99
C PRO A 63 -18.61 38.39 27.63
N HIS A 64 -18.46 39.37 26.74
CA HIS A 64 -19.56 40.27 26.38
C HIS A 64 -20.56 39.57 25.45
N GLN A 65 -20.07 38.78 24.49
CA GLN A 65 -20.91 37.94 23.64
C GLN A 65 -21.59 36.84 24.45
N ARG A 66 -20.88 36.17 25.37
CA ARG A 66 -21.50 35.18 26.26
C ARG A 66 -22.66 35.78 27.05
N ALA A 67 -22.45 36.93 27.71
CA ALA A 67 -23.50 37.63 28.44
C ALA A 67 -24.69 38.06 27.56
N TYR A 68 -24.44 38.41 26.28
CA TYR A 68 -25.50 38.71 25.31
C TYR A 68 -26.35 37.46 24.98
N PHE A 69 -25.72 36.32 24.66
CA PHE A 69 -26.44 35.09 24.38
C PHE A 69 -27.13 34.49 25.61
N ASP A 70 -26.53 34.58 26.80
CA ASP A 70 -27.15 34.22 28.08
C ASP A 70 -28.42 35.06 28.34
N TYR A 71 -28.37 36.37 28.07
CA TYR A 71 -29.54 37.25 28.15
C TYR A 71 -30.62 36.87 27.13
N LEU A 72 -30.27 36.59 25.87
CA LEU A 72 -31.25 36.09 24.88
C LEU A 72 -31.89 34.77 25.34
N ALA A 73 -31.10 33.82 25.85
CA ALA A 73 -31.56 32.51 26.25
C ALA A 73 -32.51 32.53 27.45
N SER A 74 -32.34 33.48 28.37
CA SER A 74 -33.25 33.74 29.49
C SER A 74 -34.65 34.19 29.05
N ASN A 75 -34.77 34.79 27.86
CA ASN A 75 -36.03 35.23 27.28
C ASN A 75 -36.62 34.19 26.31
N ASN A 76 -35.81 33.64 25.41
CA ASN A 76 -36.21 32.61 24.46
C ASN A 76 -34.98 31.80 23.98
N THR A 77 -34.81 30.60 24.54
CA THR A 77 -33.67 29.71 24.24
C THR A 77 -33.60 29.27 22.77
N THR A 78 -34.74 29.09 22.09
CA THR A 78 -34.77 28.72 20.67
C THR A 78 -34.24 29.87 19.81
N ALA A 79 -34.76 31.09 20.02
CA ALA A 79 -34.30 32.27 19.29
C ALA A 79 -32.82 32.58 19.57
N ALA A 80 -32.36 32.40 20.81
CA ALA A 80 -30.94 32.54 21.16
C ALA A 80 -30.04 31.53 20.43
N ASN A 81 -30.51 30.29 20.26
CA ASN A 81 -29.80 29.25 19.50
C ASN A 81 -29.76 29.56 17.99
N ASP A 82 -30.84 30.08 17.39
CA ASP A 82 -30.85 30.46 15.98
C ASP A 82 -30.00 31.71 15.68
N GLU A 83 -29.98 32.69 16.60
CA GLU A 83 -29.06 33.83 16.55
C GLU A 83 -27.60 33.36 16.69
N PHE A 84 -27.30 32.49 17.66
CA PHE A 84 -25.96 31.95 17.85
C PHE A 84 -25.51 31.08 16.66
N LYS A 85 -26.42 30.31 16.06
CA LYS A 85 -26.17 29.57 14.81
C LYS A 85 -25.76 30.50 13.67
N SER A 86 -26.41 31.66 13.58
CA SER A 86 -26.14 32.68 12.55
C SER A 86 -24.81 33.40 12.79
N PHE A 87 -24.54 33.79 14.04
CA PHE A 87 -23.28 34.39 14.49
C PHE A 87 -22.08 33.46 14.25
N VAL A 88 -22.20 32.17 14.58
CA VAL A 88 -21.17 31.16 14.27
C VAL A 88 -21.03 30.95 12.76
N LYS A 89 -22.13 31.00 11.98
CA LYS A 89 -22.03 30.87 10.51
C LYS A 89 -21.19 32.02 9.94
N GLU A 90 -21.50 33.25 10.28
CA GLU A 90 -20.79 34.45 9.78
C GLU A 90 -19.31 34.39 10.15
N LEU A 91 -19.00 34.23 11.43
CA LEU A 91 -17.63 34.39 11.92
C LEU A 91 -16.74 33.18 11.68
N ILE A 92 -17.28 31.95 11.70
CA ILE A 92 -16.49 30.72 11.57
C ILE A 92 -16.54 30.18 10.13
N TYR A 93 -17.74 30.01 9.57
CA TYR A 93 -17.91 29.38 8.26
C TYR A 93 -17.64 30.37 7.11
N ASP A 94 -18.29 31.55 7.09
CA ASP A 94 -18.16 32.46 5.95
C ASP A 94 -16.75 33.06 5.86
N ASN A 95 -16.07 33.34 6.99
CA ASN A 95 -14.65 33.72 6.97
C ASN A 95 -13.76 32.64 6.31
N ILE A 96 -13.85 31.35 6.70
CA ILE A 96 -13.05 30.30 6.05
C ILE A 96 -13.44 30.12 4.58
N LYS A 97 -14.74 30.10 4.27
CA LYS A 97 -15.25 30.06 2.89
C LYS A 97 -14.59 31.15 2.03
N ASN A 98 -14.60 32.40 2.50
CA ASN A 98 -14.05 33.54 1.77
C ASN A 98 -12.52 33.46 1.63
N ASN A 99 -11.80 32.91 2.62
CA ASN A 99 -10.37 32.61 2.50
C ASN A 99 -10.09 31.53 1.44
N LEU A 100 -10.87 30.44 1.44
CA LEU A 100 -10.75 29.34 0.49
C LEU A 100 -11.04 29.82 -0.94
N GLU A 101 -12.17 30.48 -1.16
CA GLU A 101 -12.59 30.97 -2.48
C GLU A 101 -11.57 31.93 -3.10
N ARG A 102 -11.09 32.91 -2.32
CA ARG A 102 -10.05 33.87 -2.77
C ARG A 102 -8.75 33.17 -3.19
N ARG A 103 -8.41 32.05 -2.53
CA ARG A 103 -7.22 31.24 -2.87
C ARG A 103 -7.44 30.34 -4.08
N TYR A 104 -8.63 29.77 -4.23
CA TYR A 104 -9.02 29.02 -5.43
C TYR A 104 -9.04 29.92 -6.67
N GLU A 105 -9.59 31.13 -6.55
CA GLU A 105 -9.54 32.18 -7.57
C GLU A 105 -8.09 32.58 -7.90
N GLY A 106 -7.29 32.94 -6.89
CA GLY A 106 -5.88 33.32 -7.06
C GLY A 106 -4.99 32.19 -7.64
N ALA A 107 -5.35 30.93 -7.43
CA ALA A 107 -4.69 29.77 -8.02
C ALA A 107 -5.28 29.33 -9.37
N ASN A 108 -6.35 29.99 -9.86
CA ASN A 108 -7.11 29.63 -11.06
C ASN A 108 -7.58 28.16 -11.07
N ILE A 109 -8.11 27.69 -9.93
CA ILE A 109 -8.63 26.33 -9.73
C ILE A 109 -10.09 26.42 -9.31
N SER A 110 -10.99 25.73 -10.03
CA SER A 110 -12.38 25.64 -9.61
C SER A 110 -12.55 24.75 -8.37
N SER A 111 -13.47 25.14 -7.47
CA SER A 111 -13.79 24.40 -6.25
C SER A 111 -15.28 24.45 -5.96
N THR A 112 -15.86 23.35 -5.48
CA THR A 112 -17.26 23.28 -5.04
C THR A 112 -17.30 23.01 -3.55
N ILE A 113 -18.03 23.83 -2.80
CA ILE A 113 -18.26 23.65 -1.36
C ILE A 113 -19.60 22.92 -1.16
N TYR A 114 -19.54 21.80 -0.43
CA TYR A 114 -20.67 20.94 -0.10
C TYR A 114 -21.05 21.13 1.37
N LEU A 115 -22.36 21.23 1.63
CA LEU A 115 -22.96 21.51 2.93
C LEU A 115 -23.87 20.35 3.36
N PRO A 116 -23.91 20.01 4.67
CA PRO A 116 -24.88 19.05 5.19
C PRO A 116 -26.30 19.66 5.21
N SER A 117 -27.32 18.80 5.21
CA SER A 117 -28.74 19.17 4.97
C SER A 117 -29.38 20.16 5.95
N GLY A 118 -28.71 20.51 7.07
CA GLY A 118 -29.16 21.51 8.04
C GLY A 118 -28.42 22.87 7.97
N GLY A 119 -27.58 23.06 6.95
CA GLY A 119 -26.58 24.13 6.88
C GLY A 119 -25.28 23.77 7.62
N PRO A 120 -24.20 24.57 7.45
CA PRO A 120 -22.87 24.21 7.95
C PRO A 120 -22.75 24.14 9.48
N VAL A 121 -23.62 24.81 10.23
CA VAL A 121 -23.51 24.96 11.69
C VAL A 121 -24.53 24.08 12.42
N LYS A 122 -24.03 23.27 13.36
CA LYS A 122 -24.83 22.64 14.41
C LYS A 122 -24.45 23.24 15.77
N VAL A 123 -25.40 23.92 16.41
CA VAL A 123 -25.26 24.42 17.79
C VAL A 123 -25.25 23.24 18.78
N LEU A 124 -24.51 23.40 19.86
CA LEU A 124 -24.35 22.51 21.00
C LEU A 124 -24.49 23.32 22.30
N ASP A 125 -24.40 22.66 23.45
CA ASP A 125 -24.54 23.30 24.76
C ASP A 125 -23.42 24.33 25.06
N ASN A 126 -23.66 25.18 26.06
CA ASN A 126 -22.67 26.11 26.64
C ASN A 126 -22.06 27.14 25.64
N TRP A 127 -22.85 27.58 24.65
CA TRP A 127 -22.41 28.43 23.54
C TRP A 127 -21.22 27.83 22.78
N SER A 128 -21.33 26.54 22.47
CA SER A 128 -20.42 25.83 21.57
C SER A 128 -21.15 25.33 20.33
N ALA A 129 -20.41 25.06 19.25
CA ALA A 129 -20.97 24.57 18.00
C ALA A 129 -19.98 23.70 17.25
N VAL A 130 -20.49 22.89 16.33
CA VAL A 130 -19.69 22.22 15.29
C VAL A 130 -20.07 22.80 13.94
N VAL A 131 -19.07 23.33 13.23
CA VAL A 131 -19.16 23.71 11.83
C VAL A 131 -18.64 22.56 10.98
N THR A 132 -19.34 22.21 9.89
CA THR A 132 -18.95 21.11 9.00
C THR A 132 -19.34 21.42 7.56
N PHE A 133 -18.37 21.29 6.66
CA PHE A 133 -18.51 21.41 5.22
C PHE A 133 -17.40 20.60 4.53
N ALA A 134 -17.46 20.46 3.21
CA ALA A 134 -16.37 19.87 2.44
C ALA A 134 -16.10 20.65 1.15
N VAL A 135 -14.86 20.64 0.65
CA VAL A 135 -14.46 21.34 -0.57
C VAL A 135 -13.71 20.41 -1.52
N THR A 136 -14.06 20.44 -2.81
CA THR A 136 -13.37 19.67 -3.86
C THR A 136 -12.08 20.36 -4.32
N ASN A 137 -11.20 19.59 -4.98
CA ASN A 137 -9.86 20.04 -5.36
C ASN A 137 -9.05 20.57 -4.16
N PHE A 138 -9.24 19.98 -2.98
CA PHE A 138 -8.45 20.30 -1.77
C PHE A 138 -6.99 19.86 -1.91
N LEU A 139 -6.74 18.83 -2.71
CA LEU A 139 -5.44 18.56 -3.32
C LEU A 139 -5.59 18.52 -4.85
N VAL A 140 -4.63 19.08 -5.57
CA VAL A 140 -4.57 19.05 -7.05
C VAL A 140 -3.27 18.37 -7.49
N SER A 141 -3.35 17.57 -8.56
CA SER A 141 -2.23 16.77 -9.06
C SER A 141 -1.43 17.49 -10.14
N ASP A 142 -0.11 17.55 -9.98
CA ASP A 142 0.84 17.87 -11.08
C ASP A 142 1.30 16.60 -11.84
N GLY A 143 0.72 15.45 -11.52
CA GLY A 143 1.10 14.12 -12.00
C GLY A 143 2.13 13.41 -11.11
N LYS A 144 3.07 14.14 -10.51
CA LYS A 144 4.12 13.63 -9.61
C LYS A 144 3.77 13.81 -8.14
N LYS A 145 3.13 14.94 -7.82
CA LYS A 145 2.66 15.32 -6.48
C LYS A 145 1.19 15.74 -6.51
N LEU A 146 0.53 15.54 -5.38
CA LEU A 146 -0.70 16.20 -4.98
C LEU A 146 -0.32 17.38 -4.09
N ARG A 147 -0.85 18.58 -4.35
CA ARG A 147 -0.58 19.80 -3.55
C ARG A 147 -1.87 20.46 -3.09
N CYS A 148 -1.88 21.02 -1.89
CA CYS A 148 -3.00 21.86 -1.43
C CYS A 148 -2.87 23.28 -1.99
N PRO A 149 -3.84 23.79 -2.79
CA PRO A 149 -3.76 25.13 -3.37
C PRO A 149 -4.15 26.25 -2.39
N VAL A 150 -4.73 25.91 -1.23
CA VAL A 150 -5.30 26.87 -0.27
C VAL A 150 -4.46 27.08 1.01
N ALA A 151 -3.18 26.71 0.98
CA ALA A 151 -2.25 26.84 2.11
C ALA A 151 -1.89 28.29 2.47
N GLY A 152 -1.46 28.51 3.72
CA GLY A 152 -1.06 29.80 4.31
C GLY A 152 -2.01 30.31 5.42
N SER A 153 -1.63 31.41 6.08
CA SER A 153 -2.39 32.12 7.13
C SER A 153 -3.80 32.53 6.72
N LEU A 154 -4.75 32.55 7.64
CA LEU A 154 -6.18 32.77 7.39
C LEU A 154 -6.66 34.07 8.02
N ASP A 155 -7.42 34.87 7.27
CA ASP A 155 -8.03 36.10 7.78
C ASP A 155 -9.30 35.80 8.59
N PHE A 156 -9.51 36.49 9.71
CA PHE A 156 -10.78 36.56 10.44
C PHE A 156 -11.32 37.99 10.43
N VAL A 157 -12.36 38.26 9.65
CA VAL A 157 -13.01 39.57 9.62
C VAL A 157 -14.08 39.64 10.70
N TYR A 158 -14.00 40.65 11.57
CA TYR A 158 -14.97 40.89 12.63
C TYR A 158 -15.13 42.40 12.93
N ARG A 159 -16.37 42.89 12.96
CA ARG A 159 -16.72 44.31 13.22
C ARG A 159 -15.93 45.33 12.36
N GLY A 160 -15.58 44.96 11.13
CA GLY A 160 -14.81 45.81 10.21
C GLY A 160 -13.28 45.79 10.43
N HIS A 161 -12.78 45.00 11.38
CA HIS A 161 -11.36 44.75 11.59
C HIS A 161 -10.96 43.38 11.04
N VAL A 162 -9.68 43.24 10.66
CA VAL A 162 -9.07 41.97 10.23
C VAL A 162 -8.15 41.49 11.36
N PHE A 163 -8.36 40.25 11.80
CA PHE A 163 -7.60 39.53 12.81
C PHE A 163 -7.00 38.26 12.19
N ASP A 164 -6.08 37.63 12.91
CA ASP A 164 -5.60 36.29 12.58
C ASP A 164 -6.69 35.25 12.93
N TYR A 165 -7.04 34.35 12.00
CA TYR A 165 -7.97 33.24 12.26
C TYR A 165 -7.23 32.15 13.04
N THR A 166 -7.03 32.40 14.34
CA THR A 166 -6.32 31.49 15.23
C THR A 166 -7.18 30.32 15.68
N TRP A 167 -6.59 29.13 15.62
CA TRP A 167 -7.08 27.87 16.18
C TRP A 167 -6.11 27.31 17.23
N ASP A 168 -6.66 26.70 18.27
CA ASP A 168 -5.93 26.09 19.37
C ASP A 168 -5.29 24.76 18.95
N ARG A 169 -5.97 24.01 18.06
CA ARG A 169 -5.48 22.75 17.51
C ARG A 169 -5.98 22.53 16.09
N LEU A 170 -5.08 22.12 15.20
CA LEU A 170 -5.39 21.59 13.88
C LEU A 170 -4.99 20.11 13.81
N THR A 171 -5.91 19.24 13.40
CA THR A 171 -5.65 17.82 13.13
C THR A 171 -5.95 17.51 11.65
N LEU A 172 -4.91 17.20 10.89
CA LEU A 172 -4.98 16.85 9.47
C LEU A 172 -4.91 15.32 9.30
N ILE A 173 -5.90 14.75 8.63
CA ILE A 173 -5.95 13.31 8.32
C ILE A 173 -5.78 13.15 6.81
N LEU A 174 -4.59 12.72 6.40
CA LEU A 174 -4.21 12.47 5.01
C LEU A 174 -4.68 11.08 4.54
N PRO A 175 -4.75 10.80 3.23
CA PRO A 175 -4.97 9.45 2.72
C PRO A 175 -3.83 8.49 3.13
N LYS A 176 -4.17 7.29 3.60
CA LYS A 176 -3.19 6.30 4.12
C LYS A 176 -2.22 5.78 3.05
N ASP A 177 -2.64 5.69 1.80
CA ASP A 177 -1.89 5.03 0.73
C ASP A 177 -0.99 5.99 -0.07
N TYR A 178 -0.50 7.07 0.55
CA TYR A 178 0.29 8.13 -0.09
C TYR A 178 1.50 8.51 0.76
N GLU A 179 2.63 8.79 0.12
CA GLU A 179 3.84 9.26 0.81
C GLU A 179 3.79 10.79 0.98
N ILE A 180 4.05 11.28 2.19
CA ILE A 180 4.24 12.71 2.44
C ILE A 180 5.53 13.15 1.75
N ALA A 181 5.43 14.15 0.87
CA ALA A 181 6.55 14.80 0.21
C ALA A 181 6.98 16.08 0.94
N ASN A 182 6.01 16.80 1.53
CA ASN A 182 6.24 17.97 2.38
C ASN A 182 5.01 18.23 3.28
N LEU A 183 5.25 18.66 4.52
CA LEU A 183 4.29 19.31 5.39
C LEU A 183 4.98 20.52 6.03
N ALA A 184 4.47 21.73 5.76
CA ALA A 184 5.04 22.97 6.28
C ALA A 184 3.94 23.93 6.81
N PRO A 185 4.08 24.51 8.02
CA PRO A 185 5.10 24.24 9.03
C PRO A 185 5.17 22.78 9.47
N VAL A 186 6.28 22.36 10.08
CA VAL A 186 6.42 21.00 10.62
C VAL A 186 5.37 20.80 11.72
N PRO A 187 4.63 19.68 11.74
CA PRO A 187 3.66 19.39 12.80
C PRO A 187 4.34 19.10 14.15
N ASP A 188 3.61 19.37 15.24
CA ASP A 188 4.01 19.04 16.62
C ASP A 188 3.98 17.52 16.85
N ASP A 189 3.09 16.81 16.17
CA ASP A 189 2.97 15.34 16.17
C ASP A 189 2.59 14.82 14.77
N LEU A 190 3.19 13.70 14.36
CA LEU A 190 2.98 13.05 13.07
C LEU A 190 3.02 11.53 13.23
N SER A 191 1.85 10.89 13.12
CA SER A 191 1.68 9.45 13.28
C SER A 191 0.93 8.83 12.09
N GLU A 192 1.59 7.89 11.40
CA GLU A 192 1.22 7.36 10.07
C GLU A 192 0.85 8.45 9.04
N ASN A 193 -0.45 8.79 8.98
CA ASN A 193 -1.08 9.70 8.03
C ASN A 193 -1.84 10.84 8.74
N VAL A 194 -1.64 11.01 10.04
CA VAL A 194 -2.29 12.03 10.87
C VAL A 194 -1.22 12.99 11.38
N ALA A 195 -1.40 14.28 11.10
CA ALA A 195 -0.52 15.35 11.52
C ALA A 195 -1.29 16.33 12.43
N VAL A 196 -0.63 16.84 13.47
CA VAL A 196 -1.23 17.75 14.45
C VAL A 196 -0.34 18.99 14.63
N TRP A 197 -0.99 20.15 14.69
CA TRP A 197 -0.40 21.42 15.11
C TRP A 197 -1.26 22.02 16.22
N ASN A 198 -0.67 22.86 17.08
CA ASN A 198 -1.37 23.59 18.13
C ASN A 198 -1.04 25.09 18.05
N ASN A 199 -2.00 25.95 18.40
CA ASN A 199 -1.86 27.43 18.42
C ASN A 199 -1.36 28.04 17.10
N GLY A 200 -2.11 27.86 16.01
CA GLY A 200 -1.76 28.39 14.69
C GLY A 200 -2.90 29.13 14.00
N ASP A 201 -2.59 29.75 12.87
CA ASP A 201 -3.46 30.67 12.11
C ASP A 201 -3.68 30.22 10.65
N PHE A 202 -3.16 29.06 10.25
CA PHE A 202 -2.93 28.69 8.84
C PHE A 202 -3.64 27.41 8.39
N ILE A 203 -3.77 27.23 7.07
CA ILE A 203 -3.85 25.89 6.44
C ILE A 203 -2.44 25.47 6.05
N PRO A 204 -1.93 24.29 6.46
CA PRO A 204 -0.55 23.89 6.17
C PRO A 204 -0.35 23.67 4.67
N LEU A 205 0.87 23.93 4.21
CA LEU A 205 1.33 23.47 2.91
C LEU A 205 1.44 21.94 2.96
N ILE A 206 0.64 21.28 2.11
CA ILE A 206 0.60 19.83 1.98
C ILE A 206 1.11 19.47 0.59
N GLU A 207 2.16 18.65 0.53
CA GLU A 207 2.53 17.90 -0.67
C GLU A 207 2.59 16.41 -0.38
N LEU A 208 1.91 15.60 -1.19
CA LEU A 208 2.02 14.13 -1.20
C LEU A 208 2.58 13.69 -2.55
N TYR A 209 3.40 12.64 -2.60
CA TYR A 209 3.75 12.01 -3.88
C TYR A 209 2.58 11.17 -4.40
N THR A 210 2.34 11.17 -5.71
CA THR A 210 1.37 10.24 -6.31
C THR A 210 1.91 8.80 -6.21
N GLN A 211 1.02 7.82 -6.01
CA GLN A 211 1.41 6.40 -5.86
C GLN A 211 2.31 5.90 -7.00
N LEU A 212 1.97 6.27 -8.23
CA LEU A 212 2.77 5.95 -9.43
C LEU A 212 4.15 6.62 -9.39
N TYR A 213 4.25 7.87 -8.93
CA TYR A 213 5.52 8.58 -8.87
C TYR A 213 6.43 8.05 -7.75
N SER A 214 5.89 7.71 -6.56
CA SER A 214 6.67 7.02 -5.52
C SER A 214 7.18 5.65 -6.00
N TYR A 215 6.34 4.88 -6.70
CA TYR A 215 6.73 3.59 -7.28
C TYR A 215 7.84 3.74 -8.33
N VAL A 216 7.71 4.68 -9.29
CA VAL A 216 8.74 4.94 -10.30
C VAL A 216 10.03 5.49 -9.68
N ARG A 217 9.93 6.39 -8.68
CA ARG A 217 11.08 6.89 -7.90
C ARG A 217 11.82 5.75 -7.20
N PHE A 218 11.11 4.79 -6.62
CA PHE A 218 11.69 3.59 -6.01
C PHE A 218 12.38 2.68 -7.04
N LEU A 219 11.73 2.36 -8.17
CA LEU A 219 12.32 1.51 -9.22
C LEU A 219 13.58 2.13 -9.86
N ASN A 220 13.64 3.46 -9.95
CA ASN A 220 14.80 4.20 -10.46
C ASN A 220 15.92 4.34 -9.41
N ALA A 221 15.57 4.35 -8.11
CA ALA A 221 16.53 4.40 -7.01
C ALA A 221 17.04 3.01 -6.56
N THR A 222 16.50 1.93 -7.13
CA THR A 222 16.89 0.56 -6.79
C THR A 222 17.59 -0.18 -7.92
N ARG A 223 18.63 -0.96 -7.55
CA ARG A 223 19.20 -2.01 -8.39
C ARG A 223 18.39 -3.29 -8.17
N LYS A 224 17.93 -3.87 -9.28
CA LYS A 224 16.85 -4.85 -9.41
C LYS A 224 17.42 -6.17 -9.90
N GLU A 225 17.38 -7.21 -9.09
CA GLU A 225 17.87 -8.54 -9.45
C GLU A 225 16.74 -9.57 -9.33
N ILE A 226 16.72 -10.60 -10.20
CA ILE A 226 15.75 -11.70 -10.07
C ILE A 226 16.40 -13.06 -10.34
N SER A 227 16.22 -13.98 -9.39
CA SER A 227 16.57 -15.39 -9.53
C SER A 227 15.31 -16.22 -9.73
N LEU A 228 15.31 -17.09 -10.74
CA LEU A 228 14.18 -17.98 -11.05
C LEU A 228 14.62 -19.45 -11.15
N ARG A 229 13.71 -20.35 -10.78
CA ARG A 229 13.86 -21.81 -10.96
C ARG A 229 12.54 -22.36 -11.50
N TYR A 230 12.58 -22.94 -12.70
CA TYR A 230 11.47 -23.72 -13.24
C TYR A 230 11.58 -25.17 -12.75
N ASP A 231 10.47 -25.75 -12.31
CA ASP A 231 10.39 -27.19 -12.06
C ASP A 231 9.59 -27.90 -13.17
N PRO A 232 10.21 -28.79 -13.97
CA PRO A 232 9.53 -29.49 -15.06
C PRO A 232 8.52 -30.56 -14.63
N HIS A 233 8.56 -31.00 -13.37
CA HIS A 233 7.67 -32.03 -12.85
C HIS A 233 6.45 -31.41 -12.15
N GLU A 234 6.66 -30.36 -11.35
CA GLU A 234 5.59 -29.65 -10.64
C GLU A 234 4.97 -28.51 -11.47
N GLY A 235 5.62 -28.10 -12.57
CA GLY A 235 5.03 -27.24 -13.60
C GLY A 235 4.93 -25.76 -13.24
N TYR A 236 5.71 -25.28 -12.27
CA TYR A 236 5.75 -23.88 -11.84
C TYR A 236 7.16 -23.27 -11.91
N VAL A 237 7.23 -21.95 -11.79
CA VAL A 237 8.46 -21.19 -11.58
C VAL A 237 8.45 -20.58 -10.18
N GLN A 238 9.40 -21.00 -9.34
CA GLN A 238 9.78 -20.27 -8.13
C GLN A 238 10.63 -19.06 -8.53
N PHE A 239 10.41 -17.90 -7.90
CA PHE A 239 11.23 -16.71 -8.11
C PHE A 239 11.51 -15.96 -6.80
N ASN A 240 12.65 -15.28 -6.79
CA ASN A 240 13.04 -14.28 -5.80
C ASN A 240 13.51 -13.05 -6.58
N ALA A 241 12.81 -11.93 -6.41
CA ALA A 241 13.17 -10.62 -6.96
C ALA A 241 13.62 -9.69 -5.83
N THR A 242 14.86 -9.22 -5.89
CA THR A 242 15.47 -8.36 -4.86
C THR A 242 15.68 -6.95 -5.39
N PHE A 243 15.27 -5.96 -4.60
CA PHE A 243 15.36 -4.53 -4.88
C PHE A 243 16.26 -3.89 -3.82
N THR A 244 17.45 -3.45 -4.24
CA THR A 244 18.52 -2.96 -3.35
C THR A 244 18.75 -1.45 -3.53
N GLY A 245 19.08 -0.72 -2.46
CA GLY A 245 19.50 0.69 -2.53
C GLY A 245 18.48 1.74 -2.07
N ALA A 246 17.21 1.37 -1.89
CA ALA A 246 16.19 2.25 -1.30
C ALA A 246 15.18 1.45 -0.46
N ASN A 247 14.70 2.05 0.62
CA ASN A 247 13.67 1.45 1.47
C ASN A 247 12.29 1.49 0.78
N ALA A 248 11.57 0.36 0.82
CA ALA A 248 10.21 0.26 0.32
C ALA A 248 9.18 0.58 1.42
N THR A 249 8.30 1.56 1.17
CA THR A 249 7.13 1.85 2.02
C THR A 249 6.01 0.83 1.78
N ARG A 250 5.00 0.77 2.67
CA ARG A 250 3.81 -0.08 2.48
C ARG A 250 3.11 0.19 1.12
N VAL A 251 3.11 1.45 0.67
CA VAL A 251 2.54 1.88 -0.63
C VAL A 251 3.33 1.27 -1.79
N ILE A 252 4.67 1.38 -1.75
CA ILE A 252 5.56 0.79 -2.75
C ILE A 252 5.39 -0.73 -2.79
N ILE A 253 5.39 -1.41 -1.64
CA ILE A 253 5.23 -2.88 -1.55
C ILE A 253 3.90 -3.33 -2.19
N SER A 254 2.79 -2.65 -1.86
CA SER A 254 1.46 -2.94 -2.42
C SER A 254 1.42 -2.79 -3.94
N GLN A 255 1.93 -1.67 -4.46
CA GLN A 255 1.96 -1.39 -5.90
C GLN A 255 2.90 -2.35 -6.66
N LEU A 256 4.01 -2.75 -6.03
CA LEU A 256 4.97 -3.70 -6.60
C LEU A 256 4.36 -5.11 -6.67
N LEU A 257 3.77 -5.61 -5.58
CA LEU A 257 3.02 -6.88 -5.57
C LEU A 257 1.89 -6.91 -6.61
N LYS A 258 1.19 -5.79 -6.80
CA LYS A 258 0.18 -5.61 -7.85
C LYS A 258 0.79 -5.72 -9.25
N SER A 259 1.99 -5.17 -9.47
CA SER A 259 2.72 -5.27 -10.75
C SER A 259 3.12 -6.71 -11.10
N PHE A 260 3.62 -7.48 -10.12
CA PHE A 260 3.91 -8.91 -10.31
C PHE A 260 2.65 -9.71 -10.64
N ARG A 261 1.56 -9.53 -9.88
CA ARG A 261 0.26 -10.19 -10.11
C ARG A 261 -0.42 -9.81 -11.43
N ALA A 262 -0.04 -8.69 -12.05
CA ALA A 262 -0.58 -8.23 -13.33
C ALA A 262 0.16 -8.77 -14.56
N THR A 263 1.39 -9.28 -14.40
CA THR A 263 2.23 -9.78 -15.51
C THR A 263 2.55 -11.27 -15.41
N MET A 264 2.66 -11.80 -14.19
CA MET A 264 2.92 -13.20 -13.91
C MET A 264 1.64 -13.88 -13.41
N ASN A 265 1.41 -15.13 -13.82
CA ASN A 265 0.32 -15.96 -13.31
C ASN A 265 0.67 -16.50 -11.91
N ILE A 266 0.62 -15.60 -10.93
CA ILE A 266 1.03 -15.83 -9.53
C ILE A 266 0.10 -16.86 -8.86
N MET A 267 0.70 -17.92 -8.32
CA MET A 267 0.05 -18.88 -7.41
C MET A 267 0.24 -18.47 -5.94
N SER A 268 1.43 -17.98 -5.58
CA SER A 268 1.72 -17.40 -4.27
C SER A 268 2.78 -16.30 -4.40
N ILE A 269 2.70 -15.26 -3.57
CA ILE A 269 3.69 -14.18 -3.54
C ILE A 269 3.66 -13.49 -2.16
N ASP A 270 4.83 -13.19 -1.62
CA ASP A 270 5.05 -12.54 -0.34
C ASP A 270 6.29 -11.61 -0.40
N THR A 271 6.50 -10.78 0.62
CA THR A 271 7.66 -9.88 0.70
C THR A 271 8.34 -9.90 2.05
N ARG A 272 9.68 -10.00 2.04
CA ARG A 272 10.55 -9.89 3.20
C ARG A 272 11.48 -8.68 3.02
N GLN A 273 11.78 -7.96 4.10
CA GLN A 273 12.89 -7.00 4.10
C GLN A 273 14.15 -7.69 4.63
N GLU A 274 15.26 -7.54 3.92
CA GLU A 274 16.56 -8.11 4.28
C GLU A 274 17.63 -7.04 4.09
N ASN A 275 18.29 -6.63 5.19
CA ASN A 275 19.44 -5.70 5.18
C ASN A 275 19.20 -4.41 4.36
N GLY A 276 18.03 -3.77 4.51
CA GLY A 276 17.65 -2.56 3.77
C GLY A 276 17.23 -2.78 2.31
N SER A 277 17.10 -4.03 1.88
CA SER A 277 16.60 -4.43 0.57
C SER A 277 15.21 -5.05 0.68
N LEU A 278 14.36 -4.84 -0.34
CA LEU A 278 13.07 -5.53 -0.44
C LEU A 278 13.26 -6.82 -1.27
N VAL A 279 12.88 -7.95 -0.69
CA VAL A 279 12.91 -9.27 -1.32
C VAL A 279 11.48 -9.73 -1.57
N VAL A 280 11.15 -10.05 -2.81
CA VAL A 280 9.81 -10.48 -3.24
C VAL A 280 9.90 -11.92 -3.71
N ILE A 281 9.26 -12.82 -2.97
CA ILE A 281 9.38 -14.27 -3.15
C ILE A 281 8.04 -14.78 -3.63
N GLY A 282 8.01 -15.67 -4.62
CA GLY A 282 6.75 -16.23 -5.09
C GLY A 282 6.88 -17.45 -5.99
N VAL A 283 5.72 -17.99 -6.33
CA VAL A 283 5.52 -19.11 -7.25
C VAL A 283 4.53 -18.66 -8.32
N ALA A 284 4.87 -18.88 -9.59
CA ALA A 284 4.03 -18.57 -10.74
C ALA A 284 3.86 -19.79 -11.64
N ARG A 285 2.71 -19.92 -12.31
CA ARG A 285 2.48 -20.95 -13.33
C ARG A 285 2.85 -20.41 -14.72
N PRO A 286 4.01 -20.78 -15.30
CA PRO A 286 4.38 -20.36 -16.65
C PRO A 286 3.45 -20.96 -17.70
N GLU A 287 3.45 -20.38 -18.90
CA GLU A 287 3.05 -21.11 -20.10
C GLU A 287 4.20 -22.03 -20.52
N VAL A 288 3.91 -23.30 -20.86
CA VAL A 288 4.97 -24.30 -21.12
C VAL A 288 4.78 -24.94 -22.49
N ALA A 289 5.80 -24.81 -23.35
CA ALA A 289 5.93 -25.62 -24.55
C ALA A 289 6.85 -26.82 -24.29
N TYR A 290 6.31 -28.04 -24.39
CA TYR A 290 7.05 -29.29 -24.24
C TYR A 290 7.45 -29.86 -25.60
N LYS A 291 8.67 -30.41 -25.70
CA LYS A 291 9.14 -31.20 -26.84
C LYS A 291 9.93 -32.40 -26.36
N GLU A 292 9.58 -33.58 -26.88
CA GLU A 292 10.29 -34.81 -26.63
C GLU A 292 11.05 -35.28 -27.89
N THR A 293 12.21 -35.89 -27.69
CA THR A 293 13.05 -36.48 -28.74
C THR A 293 13.37 -37.95 -28.40
N SER A 294 14.15 -38.63 -29.22
CA SER A 294 14.62 -40.00 -28.93
C SER A 294 15.50 -40.07 -27.67
N SER A 295 16.31 -39.03 -27.40
CA SER A 295 17.32 -39.00 -26.33
C SER A 295 17.02 -38.04 -25.17
N GLU A 296 16.18 -37.03 -25.39
CA GLU A 296 16.01 -35.91 -24.45
C GLU A 296 14.54 -35.45 -24.36
N ARG A 297 14.20 -34.86 -23.22
CA ARG A 297 12.98 -34.09 -22.99
C ARG A 297 13.34 -32.62 -22.80
N ILE A 298 12.57 -31.72 -23.41
CA ILE A 298 12.84 -30.28 -23.43
C ILE A 298 11.57 -29.55 -23.03
N TRP A 299 11.65 -28.71 -22.00
CA TRP A 299 10.58 -27.81 -21.59
C TRP A 299 11.02 -26.37 -21.82
N LYS A 300 10.13 -25.56 -22.40
CA LYS A 300 10.29 -24.11 -22.52
C LYS A 300 9.19 -23.44 -21.71
N ALA A 301 9.54 -22.98 -20.52
CA ALA A 301 8.66 -22.23 -19.64
C ALA A 301 8.78 -20.73 -19.93
N MET A 302 7.65 -20.07 -20.15
CA MET A 302 7.54 -18.68 -20.56
C MET A 302 6.93 -17.86 -19.42
N VAL A 303 7.64 -16.81 -18.99
CA VAL A 303 7.29 -15.98 -17.83
C VAL A 303 7.44 -14.51 -18.20
N LYS A 304 6.35 -13.74 -18.20
CA LYS A 304 6.40 -12.30 -18.47
C LYS A 304 6.73 -11.54 -17.18
N LEU A 305 7.89 -10.87 -17.16
CA LEU A 305 8.35 -10.12 -16.00
C LEU A 305 7.61 -8.77 -15.87
N PRO A 306 7.48 -8.21 -14.65
CA PRO A 306 6.81 -6.92 -14.41
C PRO A 306 7.58 -5.68 -14.93
N GLY A 307 8.79 -5.87 -15.46
CA GLY A 307 9.65 -4.82 -16.00
C GLY A 307 11.07 -5.31 -16.22
N ALA A 308 11.98 -4.38 -16.52
CA ALA A 308 13.40 -4.66 -16.66
C ALA A 308 14.09 -4.94 -15.31
N PHE A 309 15.00 -5.91 -15.30
CA PHE A 309 15.89 -6.22 -14.18
C PHE A 309 17.34 -6.00 -14.61
N ASP A 310 18.16 -5.49 -13.69
CA ASP A 310 19.58 -5.20 -13.90
C ASP A 310 20.44 -6.47 -13.81
N SER A 311 19.90 -7.56 -13.23
CA SER A 311 20.47 -8.91 -13.23
C SER A 311 19.36 -9.96 -13.25
N ILE A 312 19.54 -11.03 -14.05
CA ILE A 312 18.63 -12.17 -14.14
C ILE A 312 19.46 -13.44 -14.02
N SER A 313 19.11 -14.34 -13.10
CA SER A 313 19.74 -15.66 -12.95
C SER A 313 18.70 -16.78 -13.01
N VAL A 314 18.98 -17.85 -13.75
CA VAL A 314 18.08 -19.00 -13.86
C VAL A 314 18.80 -20.27 -13.40
N GLN A 315 18.19 -21.00 -12.47
CA GLN A 315 18.72 -22.24 -11.92
C GLN A 315 18.17 -23.45 -12.69
N GLY A 316 19.03 -24.43 -12.99
CA GLY A 316 18.64 -25.69 -13.62
C GLY A 316 18.33 -25.63 -15.13
N GLY A 317 18.52 -24.49 -15.78
CA GLY A 317 18.25 -24.31 -17.21
C GLY A 317 19.00 -23.15 -17.85
N SER A 318 18.87 -23.04 -19.16
CA SER A 318 19.30 -21.86 -19.93
C SER A 318 18.12 -20.89 -20.10
N TYR A 319 18.38 -19.62 -20.45
CA TYR A 319 17.32 -18.65 -20.67
C TYR A 319 17.60 -17.68 -21.81
N VAL A 320 16.52 -17.10 -22.36
CA VAL A 320 16.54 -15.96 -23.29
C VAL A 320 15.48 -14.96 -22.82
N VAL A 321 15.75 -13.66 -22.95
CA VAL A 321 14.79 -12.59 -22.66
C VAL A 321 14.29 -12.00 -23.98
N ALA A 322 12.98 -11.97 -24.17
CA ALA A 322 12.36 -11.33 -25.32
C ALA A 322 12.18 -9.80 -25.11
N PRO A 323 12.04 -8.99 -26.16
CA PRO A 323 11.94 -7.52 -26.05
C PRO A 323 10.74 -6.99 -25.23
N ASP A 324 9.75 -7.83 -24.96
CA ASP A 324 8.55 -7.52 -24.16
C ASP A 324 8.69 -7.92 -22.67
N TYR A 325 9.92 -8.24 -22.24
CA TYR A 325 10.30 -8.81 -20.94
C TYR A 325 9.75 -10.22 -20.65
N THR A 326 9.36 -10.98 -21.69
CA THR A 326 9.09 -12.42 -21.54
C THR A 326 10.40 -13.22 -21.47
N LEU A 327 10.64 -13.84 -20.31
CA LEU A 327 11.72 -14.78 -20.06
C LEU A 327 11.32 -16.18 -20.55
N ILE A 328 12.16 -16.78 -21.40
CA ILE A 328 11.98 -18.15 -21.90
C ILE A 328 13.04 -19.04 -21.26
N ILE A 329 12.67 -19.76 -20.20
CA ILE A 329 13.51 -20.73 -19.50
C ILE A 329 13.46 -22.05 -20.27
N THR A 330 14.62 -22.57 -20.70
CA THR A 330 14.74 -23.88 -21.36
C THR A 330 15.48 -24.87 -20.45
N VAL A 331 14.78 -25.92 -20.04
CA VAL A 331 15.32 -27.06 -19.26
C VAL A 331 15.34 -28.30 -20.15
N THR A 332 16.41 -29.10 -20.06
CA THR A 332 16.61 -30.32 -20.85
C THR A 332 16.99 -31.49 -19.94
N GLU A 333 16.16 -32.53 -19.92
CA GLU A 333 16.44 -33.81 -19.22
C GLU A 333 16.92 -34.85 -20.24
N LYS A 334 18.04 -35.52 -19.96
CA LYS A 334 18.50 -36.67 -20.77
C LYS A 334 17.77 -37.94 -20.33
N LYS A 335 17.19 -38.66 -21.29
CA LYS A 335 16.50 -39.92 -21.04
C LYS A 335 17.50 -40.99 -20.60
N SER A 336 17.28 -41.60 -19.44
CA SER A 336 18.11 -42.70 -18.97
C SER A 336 17.83 -43.98 -19.78
N THR A 337 18.63 -44.20 -20.83
CA THR A 337 18.66 -45.43 -21.63
C THR A 337 19.15 -46.65 -20.83
N TYR A 338 19.68 -46.47 -19.62
CA TYR A 338 20.26 -47.52 -18.79
C TYR A 338 19.30 -48.68 -18.54
N ARG A 339 17.99 -48.40 -18.32
CA ARG A 339 16.98 -49.46 -18.13
C ARG A 339 16.80 -50.33 -19.39
N LEU A 340 16.82 -49.73 -20.59
CA LEU A 340 16.71 -50.47 -21.86
C LEU A 340 17.91 -51.41 -22.08
N TYR A 341 19.13 -50.93 -21.79
CA TYR A 341 20.33 -51.79 -21.87
C TYR A 341 20.32 -52.88 -20.79
N ALA A 342 19.88 -52.59 -19.56
CA ALA A 342 19.77 -53.59 -18.49
C ALA A 342 18.77 -54.71 -18.85
N TYR A 343 17.59 -54.38 -19.39
CA TYR A 343 16.64 -55.39 -19.87
C TYR A 343 17.16 -56.16 -21.08
N GLY A 344 17.88 -55.51 -22.01
CA GLY A 344 18.55 -56.18 -23.12
C GLY A 344 19.58 -57.21 -22.68
N ILE A 345 20.45 -56.85 -21.73
CA ILE A 345 21.45 -57.76 -21.15
C ILE A 345 20.77 -58.92 -20.40
N ALA A 346 19.73 -58.64 -19.61
CA ALA A 346 18.96 -59.67 -18.91
C ALA A 346 18.29 -60.66 -19.88
N ALA A 347 17.70 -60.18 -20.97
CA ALA A 347 17.10 -61.04 -21.99
C ALA A 347 18.14 -61.93 -22.69
N VAL A 348 19.31 -61.38 -23.04
CA VAL A 348 20.43 -62.16 -23.63
C VAL A 348 20.93 -63.23 -22.65
N LEU A 349 21.05 -62.92 -21.35
CA LEU A 349 21.44 -63.90 -20.32
C LEU A 349 20.41 -65.03 -20.18
N VAL A 350 19.10 -64.73 -20.22
CA VAL A 350 18.04 -65.76 -20.19
C VAL A 350 18.10 -66.65 -21.43
N VAL A 351 18.28 -66.09 -22.63
CA VAL A 351 18.44 -66.87 -23.87
C VAL A 351 19.68 -67.76 -23.81
N MET A 352 20.81 -67.26 -23.29
CA MET A 352 22.04 -68.05 -23.08
C MET A 352 21.83 -69.20 -22.08
N ALA A 353 21.11 -68.96 -20.98
CA ALA A 353 20.79 -69.98 -19.98
C ALA A 353 19.89 -71.08 -20.56
N VAL A 354 18.84 -70.71 -21.31
CA VAL A 354 17.96 -71.66 -22.01
C VAL A 354 18.75 -72.47 -23.05
N PHE A 355 19.65 -71.83 -23.81
CA PHE A 355 20.51 -72.53 -24.78
C PHE A 355 21.46 -73.53 -24.12
N MET A 356 22.09 -73.18 -22.98
CA MET A 356 22.90 -74.14 -22.20
C MET A 356 22.07 -75.30 -21.64
N LEU A 357 20.86 -75.05 -21.13
CA LEU A 357 19.97 -76.10 -20.64
C LEU A 357 19.50 -77.05 -21.76
N MET A 358 19.19 -76.52 -22.95
CA MET A 358 18.89 -77.33 -24.13
C MET A 358 20.10 -78.15 -24.61
N ARG A 359 21.33 -77.61 -24.48
CA ARG A 359 22.56 -78.38 -24.74
C ARG A 359 22.75 -79.52 -23.73
N ARG A 360 22.53 -79.28 -22.42
CA ARG A 360 22.58 -80.34 -21.40
C ARG A 360 21.55 -81.45 -21.64
N LYS A 361 20.33 -81.10 -22.05
CA LYS A 361 19.29 -82.08 -22.46
C LYS A 361 19.60 -82.89 -23.74
N LYS A 362 20.70 -82.61 -24.45
CA LYS A 362 21.21 -83.42 -25.57
C LYS A 362 22.51 -84.18 -25.26
N ALA A 363 22.97 -84.15 -24.00
CA ALA A 363 24.25 -84.72 -23.58
C ALA A 363 24.17 -85.33 -22.16
N GLY A 364 23.04 -85.96 -21.84
CA GLY A 364 22.71 -86.46 -20.51
C GLY A 364 21.63 -87.54 -20.55
N GLU A 365 22.00 -88.67 -21.15
CA GLU A 365 21.33 -89.96 -21.02
C GLU A 365 22.38 -90.93 -20.44
N GLU A 366 21.99 -91.82 -19.52
CA GLU A 366 22.87 -92.48 -18.53
C GLU A 366 23.48 -91.51 -17.48
N THR A 367 23.75 -91.87 -16.22
CA THR A 367 23.55 -93.12 -15.45
C THR A 367 22.94 -92.81 -14.06
N LYS A 368 22.84 -93.78 -13.13
CA LYS A 368 22.02 -93.72 -11.91
C LYS A 368 22.74 -94.39 -10.71
N GLU A 369 22.36 -94.02 -9.48
CA GLU A 369 22.60 -94.73 -8.18
C GLU A 369 24.05 -94.71 -7.59
N THR A 370 24.34 -94.85 -6.27
CA THR A 370 23.70 -94.45 -4.97
C THR A 370 24.79 -94.47 -3.84
N GLU A 371 24.47 -94.00 -2.61
CA GLU A 371 25.18 -94.20 -1.31
C GLU A 371 26.41 -93.27 -1.02
N VAL A 372 26.79 -92.91 0.23
CA VAL A 372 26.22 -93.12 1.61
C VAL A 372 26.60 -91.94 2.57
N GLY A 373 26.09 -91.94 3.82
CA GLY A 373 26.45 -90.99 4.91
C GLY A 373 27.65 -91.42 5.80
N PRO A 374 27.76 -91.06 7.12
CA PRO A 374 26.65 -90.76 8.07
C PRO A 374 26.83 -89.56 9.05
N GLU A 375 25.75 -89.27 9.80
CA GLU A 375 25.62 -88.82 11.23
C GLU A 375 26.44 -87.62 11.82
N GLY A 376 25.95 -86.88 12.84
CA GLY A 376 24.64 -86.94 13.52
C GLY A 376 24.50 -86.07 14.80
N SER A 377 23.25 -85.95 15.28
CA SER A 377 22.65 -85.29 16.49
C SER A 377 22.31 -83.78 16.42
N GLU A 378 21.07 -83.26 16.64
CA GLU A 378 19.99 -83.48 17.66
C GLU A 378 20.28 -82.82 19.03
N GLU A 379 19.38 -82.14 19.77
CA GLU A 379 17.94 -81.76 19.64
C GLU A 379 17.67 -80.46 20.51
N LYS A 380 16.51 -79.92 20.94
CA LYS A 380 15.05 -80.27 21.03
C LYS A 380 14.16 -78.99 21.14
N HIS A 381 12.82 -79.15 21.28
CA HIS A 381 11.75 -78.18 21.66
C HIS A 381 11.18 -78.52 23.08
N PRO A 382 10.08 -77.94 23.70
CA PRO A 382 8.96 -77.11 23.16
C PRO A 382 8.28 -76.01 24.07
N ALA A 383 7.27 -75.31 23.48
CA ALA A 383 5.92 -74.86 23.96
C ALA A 383 5.60 -74.03 25.26
N GLU A 384 4.57 -73.14 25.11
CA GLU A 384 3.50 -72.69 26.07
C GLU A 384 3.87 -71.93 27.39
N SER A 385 3.04 -71.08 28.05
CA SER A 385 1.78 -70.33 27.74
C SER A 385 1.61 -69.09 28.70
N GLU A 386 0.54 -68.29 28.52
CA GLU A 386 -0.19 -67.44 29.53
C GLU A 386 0.42 -66.18 30.23
N GLY A 387 -0.47 -65.33 30.79
CA GLY A 387 -0.21 -64.10 31.60
C GLY A 387 -0.22 -62.77 30.81
N GLU A 388 -1.02 -61.71 31.06
CA GLU A 388 -1.45 -60.95 32.28
C GLU A 388 -0.29 -60.27 33.06
N GLU A 389 -0.33 -59.00 33.48
CA GLU A 389 -1.26 -57.86 33.23
C GLU A 389 -0.57 -56.51 33.62
N SER A 390 -1.34 -55.40 33.72
CA SER A 390 -1.07 -54.13 34.44
C SER A 390 -0.17 -53.03 33.81
N LEU A 391 -0.85 -52.07 33.18
CA LEU A 391 -0.90 -50.64 33.55
C LEU A 391 0.36 -49.94 34.11
N LYS A 392 0.77 -48.84 33.44
CA LYS A 392 0.73 -47.49 34.04
C LYS A 392 0.37 -46.41 33.01
N GLU A 393 -0.67 -45.65 33.30
CA GLU A 393 -0.95 -44.36 32.67
C GLU A 393 -0.13 -43.24 33.35
N ALA A 394 0.09 -42.15 32.60
CA ALA A 394 0.25 -40.80 33.16
C ALA A 394 -0.03 -39.77 32.06
N GLU A 395 -1.23 -39.18 32.05
CA GLU A 395 -1.55 -38.07 31.15
C GLU A 395 -0.89 -36.76 31.57
N ASN A 396 -0.40 -35.99 30.59
CA ASN A 396 -0.84 -34.62 30.29
C ASN A 396 -0.16 -34.18 28.97
N GLY A 397 -0.77 -33.41 28.07
CA GLY A 397 -1.95 -32.54 28.23
C GLY A 397 -1.49 -31.10 28.49
N GLY A 398 -1.69 -30.13 27.59
CA GLY A 398 -2.27 -30.18 26.24
C GLY A 398 -1.99 -28.87 25.49
N GLU A 399 -2.87 -28.55 24.51
CA GLU A 399 -2.77 -27.45 23.51
C GLU A 399 -1.72 -27.66 22.38
#